data_AF-A0A7C0Z682-F1
#
_entry.id   AF-A0A7C0Z682-F1
#
_cell.length_a   1.000
_cell.length_b   1.000
_cell.length_c   1.000
_cell.angle_alpha   90.00
_cell.angle_beta   90.00
_cell.angle_gamma   90.00
#
_symmetry.space_group_name_H-M   'P 1'
#
loop_
_entity.id
_entity.type
_entity.pdbx_description
1 polymer ?
#
loop_
_entity_poly.entity_id
_entity_poly.type
_entity_poly.pdbx_seq_one_letter_code
_entity_poly.pdbx_strand_id
1 'polypeptide(L)'
;MTRRLNNAKIRTLALYCKKGLKDFITATCHSPSPRAAELVADYRRLPEYYYVGSPMAGYLFHDPAGRVLSICRFKRTRRIAEKASRYAALHMRKRLRQQSERLLHEAAEAPPPRDTLPAEIQRKAEEALMATIRDGGLRLPRLEMKIRDVVGAKIIDWGFGPDGLEAALAKMPGVRILEKEIHQGVYNAVHYNIGLQIQADAIIRAFAASAHRQTCRRRGLPSGDGTSDFEAFIHNGASELGLDLILTTYEELLESEIGRSMHEARIFRQRQEESLFGNIPANIGYIIEYLLAVGLSPVTEIDEIPIKLWGRYLPDTLSYCIRKLYGIPEYTLIDD
;
A
#
# COMPACT_ATOMS: atom_id res chain seq x y z
N MET A 1 4.70 5.73 -18.26
CA MET A 1 5.88 4.83 -18.27
C MET A 1 5.53 3.49 -18.91
N THR A 2 5.33 3.47 -20.22
CA THR A 2 5.25 2.25 -21.02
C THR A 2 6.40 2.29 -22.01
N ARG A 3 7.62 1.98 -21.55
CA ARG A 3 8.53 1.31 -22.47
C ARG A 3 7.82 0.00 -22.79
N ARG A 4 7.20 -0.10 -23.97
CA ARG A 4 6.98 -1.40 -24.58
C ARG A 4 8.34 -2.07 -24.49
N LEU A 5 8.43 -3.19 -23.78
CA LEU A 5 9.55 -4.09 -23.99
C LEU A 5 9.42 -4.43 -25.47
N ASN A 6 10.18 -3.77 -26.34
CA ASN A 6 10.19 -4.02 -27.79
C ASN A 6 10.91 -5.36 -28.02
N ASN A 7 10.37 -6.40 -27.41
CA ASN A 7 10.74 -7.78 -27.60
C ASN A 7 9.49 -8.43 -28.16
N ALA A 8 9.54 -8.88 -29.42
CA ALA A 8 8.41 -9.54 -30.08
C ALA A 8 7.87 -10.76 -29.29
N LYS A 9 8.63 -11.25 -28.31
CA LYS A 9 8.30 -12.37 -27.43
C LYS A 9 7.62 -11.97 -26.12
N ILE A 10 7.45 -10.68 -25.81
CA ILE A 10 6.78 -10.22 -24.57
C ILE A 10 5.67 -9.24 -24.93
N ARG A 11 4.45 -9.60 -24.55
CA ARG A 11 3.25 -8.77 -24.62
C ARG A 11 2.96 -8.19 -23.25
N THR A 12 2.34 -7.01 -23.23
CA THR A 12 2.01 -6.28 -22.01
C THR A 12 0.52 -5.96 -21.99
N LEU A 13 -0.14 -6.30 -20.89
CA LEU A 13 -1.54 -6.00 -20.61
C LEU A 13 -1.62 -5.06 -19.40
N ALA A 14 -2.29 -3.91 -19.55
CA ALA A 14 -2.56 -3.02 -18.43
C ALA A 14 -3.67 -3.60 -17.53
N LEU A 15 -3.46 -3.55 -16.22
CA LEU A 15 -4.40 -4.05 -15.21
C LEU A 15 -4.94 -2.90 -14.34
N TYR A 16 -6.27 -2.79 -14.29
CA TYR A 16 -7.00 -1.77 -13.52
C TYR A 16 -7.80 -2.35 -12.33
N CYS A 17 -8.05 -3.66 -12.35
CA CYS A 17 -8.74 -4.37 -11.30
C CYS A 17 -8.29 -5.83 -11.23
N LYS A 18 -8.62 -6.50 -10.13
CA LYS A 18 -8.32 -7.91 -9.92
C LYS A 18 -9.05 -8.82 -10.90
N LYS A 19 -10.24 -8.44 -11.37
CA LYS A 19 -10.95 -9.18 -12.42
C LYS A 19 -10.07 -9.43 -13.66
N GLY A 20 -9.48 -8.37 -14.22
CA GLY A 20 -8.65 -8.50 -15.43
C GLY A 20 -7.45 -9.44 -15.24
N LEU A 21 -6.85 -9.47 -14.05
CA LEU A 21 -5.80 -10.43 -13.72
C LEU A 21 -6.36 -11.86 -13.64
N LYS A 22 -7.41 -12.06 -12.84
CA LYS A 22 -7.98 -13.39 -12.55
C LYS A 22 -8.59 -14.03 -13.80
N ASP A 23 -9.27 -13.24 -14.64
CA ASP A 23 -9.78 -13.70 -15.93
C ASP A 23 -8.64 -14.12 -16.86
N PHE A 24 -7.54 -13.36 -16.91
CA PHE A 24 -6.40 -13.71 -17.76
C PHE A 24 -5.76 -15.05 -17.34
N ILE A 25 -5.37 -15.17 -16.07
CA ILE A 25 -4.67 -16.37 -15.57
C ILE A 25 -5.57 -17.63 -15.57
N THR A 26 -6.89 -17.47 -15.54
CA THR A 26 -7.81 -18.61 -15.64
C THR A 26 -8.16 -18.97 -17.08
N ALA A 27 -8.05 -18.03 -18.02
CA ALA A 27 -8.21 -18.29 -19.45
C ALA A 27 -6.97 -18.94 -20.08
N THR A 28 -5.77 -18.57 -19.62
CA THR A 28 -4.49 -19.05 -20.17
C THR A 28 -3.88 -20.21 -19.38
N CYS A 29 -4.67 -20.93 -18.57
CA CYS A 29 -4.20 -22.07 -17.80
C CYS A 29 -4.04 -23.30 -18.71
N HIS A 30 -2.86 -23.47 -19.28
CA HIS A 30 -2.53 -24.59 -20.16
C HIS A 30 -2.13 -25.82 -19.33
N SER A 31 -2.67 -27.00 -19.66
CA SER A 31 -2.38 -28.27 -18.98
C SER A 31 -2.45 -28.19 -17.44
N PRO A 32 -3.60 -27.78 -16.87
CA PRO A 32 -3.73 -27.61 -15.43
C PRO A 32 -3.47 -28.92 -14.68
N SER A 33 -2.77 -28.84 -13.56
CA SER A 33 -2.84 -29.88 -12.54
C SER A 33 -4.30 -30.07 -12.08
N PRO A 34 -4.68 -31.21 -11.50
CA PRO A 34 -6.04 -31.41 -10.98
C PRO A 34 -6.49 -30.27 -10.04
N ARG A 35 -5.57 -29.79 -9.19
CA ARG A 35 -5.81 -28.66 -8.30
C ARG A 35 -6.03 -27.35 -9.06
N ALA A 36 -5.21 -27.05 -10.06
CA ALA A 36 -5.40 -25.86 -10.87
C ALA A 36 -6.74 -25.88 -11.63
N ALA A 37 -7.15 -27.06 -12.14
CA ALA A 37 -8.42 -27.23 -12.83
C ALA A 37 -9.62 -26.97 -11.89
N GLU A 38 -9.56 -27.49 -10.67
CA GLU A 38 -10.56 -27.24 -9.61
C GLU A 38 -10.69 -25.73 -9.31
N LEU A 39 -9.57 -25.05 -9.03
CA LEU A 39 -9.57 -23.61 -8.74
C LEU A 39 -10.15 -22.78 -9.88
N VAL A 40 -9.79 -23.11 -11.12
CA VAL A 40 -10.30 -22.42 -12.32
C VAL A 40 -11.81 -22.67 -12.48
N ALA A 41 -12.28 -23.89 -12.25
CA ALA A 41 -13.70 -24.23 -12.32
C ALA A 41 -14.52 -23.47 -11.25
N ASP A 42 -14.04 -23.44 -10.01
CA ASP A 42 -14.69 -22.71 -8.93
C ASP A 42 -14.72 -21.20 -9.18
N TYR A 43 -13.62 -20.63 -9.66
CA TYR A 43 -13.59 -19.22 -10.07
C TYR A 43 -14.61 -18.92 -11.15
N ARG A 44 -14.70 -19.75 -12.19
CA ARG A 44 -15.67 -19.55 -13.28
C ARG A 44 -17.11 -19.68 -12.83
N ARG A 45 -17.38 -20.52 -11.82
CA ARG A 45 -18.72 -20.72 -11.25
C ARG A 45 -19.18 -19.53 -10.42
N LEU A 46 -18.30 -18.92 -9.63
CA LEU A 46 -18.62 -17.78 -8.77
C LEU A 46 -17.45 -16.78 -8.67
N PRO A 47 -17.19 -15.97 -9.72
CA PRO A 47 -16.07 -15.02 -9.72
C PRO A 47 -16.12 -14.01 -8.57
N GLU A 48 -17.33 -13.63 -8.13
CA GLU A 48 -17.59 -12.61 -7.11
C GLU A 48 -16.98 -12.97 -5.75
N TYR A 49 -16.86 -14.27 -5.44
CA TYR A 49 -16.21 -14.76 -4.22
C TYR A 49 -14.72 -14.38 -4.15
N TYR A 50 -14.09 -14.17 -5.31
CA TYR A 50 -12.65 -13.95 -5.44
C TYR A 50 -12.31 -12.48 -5.62
N TYR A 51 -12.93 -11.57 -4.86
CA TYR A 51 -12.51 -10.15 -4.77
C TYR A 51 -12.30 -9.43 -6.11
N VAL A 52 -13.04 -9.81 -7.17
CA VAL A 52 -12.82 -9.34 -8.55
C VAL A 52 -12.95 -7.82 -8.71
N GLY A 53 -13.78 -7.18 -7.87
CA GLY A 53 -13.95 -5.73 -7.80
C GLY A 53 -12.79 -4.98 -7.14
N SER A 54 -11.81 -5.68 -6.56
CA SER A 54 -10.67 -5.04 -5.91
C SER A 54 -9.84 -4.27 -6.93
N PRO A 55 -9.63 -2.96 -6.76
CA PRO A 55 -8.95 -2.19 -7.79
C PRO A 55 -7.43 -2.35 -7.68
N MET A 56 -6.78 -2.40 -8.84
CA MET A 56 -5.36 -2.67 -9.03
C MET A 56 -4.78 -1.63 -10.00
N ALA A 57 -3.50 -1.33 -9.89
CA ALA A 57 -2.80 -0.56 -10.91
C ALA A 57 -1.53 -1.34 -11.23
N GLY A 58 -1.35 -1.73 -12.48
CA GLY A 58 -0.24 -2.61 -12.82
C GLY A 58 -0.22 -3.06 -14.26
N TYR A 59 0.69 -3.99 -14.53
CA TYR A 59 0.88 -4.61 -15.83
C TYR A 59 1.06 -6.11 -15.66
N LEU A 60 0.49 -6.89 -16.56
CA LEU A 60 0.79 -8.30 -16.76
C LEU A 60 1.67 -8.43 -18.00
N PHE A 61 2.72 -9.22 -17.89
CA PHE A 61 3.63 -9.56 -18.98
C PHE A 61 3.44 -11.03 -19.32
N HIS A 62 3.25 -11.33 -20.61
CA HIS A 62 3.04 -12.69 -21.09
C HIS A 62 3.72 -12.92 -22.43
N ASP A 63 3.96 -14.17 -22.79
CA ASP A 63 4.48 -14.54 -24.10
C ASP A 63 3.35 -14.61 -25.17
N PRO A 64 3.66 -14.80 -26.47
CA PRO A 64 2.64 -14.92 -27.51
C PRO A 64 1.67 -16.09 -27.33
N ALA A 65 2.08 -17.14 -26.60
CA ALA A 65 1.24 -18.30 -26.26
C ALA A 65 0.35 -18.02 -25.02
N GLY A 66 0.45 -16.84 -24.42
CA GLY A 66 -0.35 -16.45 -23.26
C GLY A 66 0.21 -16.92 -21.92
N ARG A 67 1.41 -17.53 -21.89
CA ARG A 67 2.05 -17.89 -20.62
C ARG A 67 2.45 -16.62 -19.88
N VAL A 68 2.02 -16.54 -18.62
CA VAL A 68 2.34 -15.40 -17.74
C VAL A 68 3.81 -15.47 -17.37
N LEU A 69 4.53 -14.37 -17.59
CA LEU A 69 5.95 -14.23 -17.25
C LEU A 69 6.13 -13.42 -15.97
N SER A 70 5.36 -12.35 -15.82
CA SER A 70 5.43 -11.49 -14.64
C SER A 70 4.17 -10.64 -14.48
N ILE A 71 3.90 -10.23 -13.25
CA ILE A 71 2.87 -9.26 -12.90
C ILE A 71 3.54 -8.15 -12.09
N CYS A 72 3.43 -6.91 -12.53
CA CYS A 72 3.90 -5.73 -11.79
C CYS A 72 2.69 -4.95 -11.27
N ARG A 73 2.76 -4.49 -10.02
CA ARG A 73 1.72 -3.73 -9.33
C ARG A 73 2.31 -2.49 -8.69
N PHE A 74 1.58 -1.40 -8.78
CA PHE A 74 1.82 -0.18 -8.03
C PHE A 74 0.80 -0.07 -6.90
N LYS A 75 1.26 0.27 -5.70
CA LYS A 75 0.34 0.69 -4.64
C LYS A 75 -0.28 2.02 -5.03
N ARG A 76 -1.60 2.04 -5.05
CA ARG A 76 -2.36 3.27 -5.23
C ARG A 76 -2.16 4.18 -4.03
N THR A 77 -2.23 5.50 -4.24
CA THR A 77 -1.95 6.47 -3.18
C THR A 77 -2.82 6.26 -1.95
N ARG A 78 -4.10 5.91 -2.12
CA ARG A 78 -4.97 5.54 -0.98
C ARG A 78 -4.40 4.40 -0.11
N ARG A 79 -3.81 3.38 -0.73
CA ARG A 79 -3.18 2.26 -0.01
C ARG A 79 -1.86 2.67 0.65
N ILE A 80 -1.14 3.62 0.08
CA ILE A 80 0.05 4.23 0.71
C ILE A 80 -0.39 5.04 1.94
N ALA A 81 -1.45 5.84 1.81
CA ALA A 81 -2.02 6.60 2.90
C ALA A 81 -2.48 5.71 4.05
N GLU A 82 -3.28 4.69 3.76
CA GLU A 82 -3.69 3.70 4.75
C GLU A 82 -2.49 3.08 5.49
N LYS A 83 -1.43 2.70 4.77
CA LYS A 83 -0.22 2.16 5.39
C LYS A 83 0.51 3.17 6.29
N ALA A 84 0.68 4.40 5.81
CA ALA A 84 1.35 5.46 6.57
C ALA A 84 0.56 5.83 7.83
N SER A 85 -0.75 6.02 7.69
CA SER A 85 -1.70 6.24 8.80
C SER A 85 -1.62 5.15 9.84
N ARG A 86 -1.60 3.89 9.40
CA ARG A 86 -1.50 2.72 10.28
C ARG A 86 -0.18 2.67 11.04
N TYR A 87 0.96 2.94 10.39
CA TYR A 87 2.24 2.96 11.09
C TYR A 87 2.30 4.07 12.15
N ALA A 88 1.78 5.25 11.85
CA ALA A 88 1.70 6.33 12.83
C ALA A 88 0.76 5.99 13.99
N ALA A 89 -0.40 5.40 13.70
CA ALA A 89 -1.36 4.95 14.71
C ALA A 89 -0.73 3.88 15.62
N LEU A 90 -0.05 2.87 15.06
CA LEU A 90 0.66 1.85 15.83
C LEU A 90 1.77 2.45 16.70
N HIS A 91 2.52 3.42 16.18
CA HIS A 91 3.54 4.12 16.94
C HIS A 91 2.94 4.92 18.12
N MET A 92 1.86 5.67 17.88
CA MET A 92 1.15 6.39 18.95
C MET A 92 0.54 5.43 19.97
N ARG A 93 -0.02 4.30 19.53
CA ARG A 93 -0.54 3.26 20.41
C ARG A 93 0.54 2.70 21.32
N LYS A 94 1.73 2.43 20.79
CA LYS A 94 2.87 1.95 21.59
C LYS A 94 3.24 2.98 22.67
N ARG A 95 3.31 4.27 22.32
CA ARG A 95 3.59 5.35 23.29
C ARG A 95 2.50 5.46 24.34
N LEU A 96 1.23 5.42 23.93
CA LEU A 96 0.08 5.50 24.84
C LEU A 96 0.09 4.31 25.82
N ARG A 97 0.32 3.10 25.31
CA ARG A 97 0.44 1.89 26.13
C ARG A 97 1.57 2.02 27.18
N GLN A 98 2.75 2.50 26.78
CA GLN A 98 3.86 2.74 27.71
C GLN A 98 3.48 3.75 28.82
N GLN A 99 2.74 4.82 28.47
CA GLN A 99 2.25 5.78 29.47
C GLN A 99 1.20 5.15 30.40
N SER A 100 0.28 4.37 29.86
CA SER A 100 -0.72 3.64 30.66
C SER A 100 -0.05 2.64 31.61
N GLU A 101 0.93 1.87 31.14
CA GLU A 101 1.70 0.92 31.96
C GLU A 101 2.46 1.65 33.09
N ARG A 102 3.05 2.81 32.81
CA ARG A 102 3.69 3.65 33.83
C ARG A 102 2.69 4.13 34.89
N LEU A 103 1.54 4.68 34.46
CA LEU A 103 0.50 5.17 35.38
C LEU A 103 -0.10 4.04 36.22
N LEU A 104 -0.23 2.83 35.67
CA LEU A 104 -0.67 1.67 36.43
C LEU A 104 0.35 1.28 37.50
N HIS A 105 1.64 1.29 37.16
CA HIS A 105 2.70 1.01 38.11
C HIS A 105 2.77 2.07 39.22
N GLU A 106 2.50 3.33 38.91
CA GLU A 106 2.45 4.43 39.89
C GLU A 106 1.18 4.38 40.75
N ALA A 107 0.07 3.87 40.21
CA ALA A 107 -1.24 3.84 40.88
C ALA A 107 -1.51 2.56 41.70
N ALA A 108 -0.74 1.48 41.50
CA ALA A 108 -1.04 0.19 42.09
C ALA A 108 0.13 -0.38 42.93
N GLU A 109 -0.19 -0.92 44.11
CA GLU A 109 0.72 -1.83 44.84
C GLU A 109 0.82 -3.23 44.17
N ALA A 110 -0.11 -3.58 43.26
CA ALA A 110 -0.13 -4.84 42.52
C ALA A 110 -0.65 -4.67 41.06
N PRO A 111 -0.11 -5.42 40.08
CA PRO A 111 -0.42 -5.20 38.66
C PRO A 111 -1.86 -5.62 38.29
N PRO A 112 -2.59 -4.81 37.48
CA PRO A 112 -3.95 -5.15 37.05
C PRO A 112 -3.98 -6.27 35.99
N PRO A 113 -5.16 -6.88 35.76
CA PRO A 113 -5.36 -7.85 34.67
C PRO A 113 -5.05 -7.25 33.30
N ARG A 114 -4.41 -8.05 32.42
CA ARG A 114 -3.72 -7.57 31.21
C ARG A 114 -4.62 -7.07 30.06
N ASP A 115 -5.93 -7.28 30.11
CA ASP A 115 -6.74 -7.18 28.88
C ASP A 115 -7.70 -5.98 28.80
N THR A 116 -7.86 -5.19 29.87
CA THR A 116 -8.63 -3.93 29.81
C THR A 116 -8.06 -2.86 30.73
N LEU A 117 -7.53 -1.79 30.12
CA LEU A 117 -7.11 -0.60 30.84
C LEU A 117 -8.35 0.15 31.36
N PRO A 118 -8.39 0.55 32.64
CA PRO A 118 -9.47 1.39 33.15
C PRO A 118 -9.57 2.70 32.35
N ALA A 119 -10.79 3.13 32.02
CA ALA A 119 -11.03 4.32 31.20
C ALA A 119 -10.33 5.58 31.75
N GLU A 120 -10.24 5.70 33.07
CA GLU A 120 -9.56 6.82 33.74
C GLU A 120 -8.03 6.79 33.53
N ILE A 121 -7.41 5.60 33.58
CA ILE A 121 -5.98 5.44 33.30
C ILE A 121 -5.71 5.75 31.82
N GLN A 122 -6.60 5.32 30.93
CA GLN A 122 -6.51 5.65 29.51
C GLN A 122 -6.60 7.16 29.28
N ARG A 123 -7.56 7.86 29.90
CA ARG A 123 -7.70 9.33 29.81
C ARG A 123 -6.45 10.05 30.31
N LYS A 124 -5.94 9.69 31.49
CA LYS A 124 -4.70 10.27 32.05
C LYS A 124 -3.48 10.02 31.18
N ALA A 125 -3.38 8.82 30.57
CA ALA A 125 -2.30 8.50 29.65
C ALA A 125 -2.37 9.35 28.37
N GLU A 126 -3.58 9.58 27.84
CA GLU A 126 -3.79 10.49 26.70
C GLU A 126 -3.44 11.94 27.07
N GLU A 127 -3.83 12.41 28.25
CA GLU A 127 -3.50 13.74 28.77
C GLU A 127 -1.99 13.95 28.86
N ALA A 128 -1.26 13.02 29.48
CA ALA A 128 0.19 13.08 29.61
C ALA A 128 0.90 13.05 28.23
N LEU A 129 0.40 12.22 27.31
CA LEU A 129 0.92 12.15 25.95
C LEU A 129 0.68 13.47 25.20
N MET A 130 -0.50 14.07 25.35
CA MET A 130 -0.82 15.35 24.72
C MET A 130 0.01 16.50 25.29
N ALA A 131 0.24 16.54 26.60
CA ALA A 131 1.14 17.53 27.21
C ALA A 131 2.55 17.43 26.59
N THR A 132 3.09 16.22 26.51
CA THR A 132 4.39 15.97 25.86
C THR A 132 4.44 16.45 24.40
N ILE A 133 3.36 16.25 23.65
CA ILE A 133 3.28 16.68 22.24
C ILE A 133 3.15 18.20 22.11
N ARG A 134 2.42 18.86 23.01
CA ARG A 134 2.31 20.32 23.04
C ARG A 134 3.66 20.98 23.28
N ASP A 135 4.46 20.42 24.19
CA ASP A 135 5.76 20.99 24.57
C ASP A 135 6.86 20.70 23.54
N GLY A 136 6.91 19.47 23.00
CA GLY A 136 8.02 19.01 22.16
C GLY A 136 7.70 18.81 20.67
N GLY A 137 6.44 18.99 20.29
CA GLY A 137 5.92 18.64 18.97
C GLY A 137 5.73 17.13 18.77
N LEU A 138 5.04 16.77 17.69
CA LEU A 138 4.87 15.37 17.29
C LEU A 138 6.04 14.92 16.41
N ARG A 139 6.77 13.88 16.86
CA ARG A 139 7.80 13.22 16.06
C ARG A 139 7.36 11.82 15.68
N LEU A 140 7.29 11.57 14.38
CA LEU A 140 6.96 10.27 13.82
C LEU A 140 8.25 9.54 13.37
N PRO A 141 8.36 8.22 13.60
CA PRO A 141 9.58 7.47 13.32
C PRO A 141 9.72 7.22 11.81
N ARG A 142 10.49 8.07 11.12
CA ARG A 142 10.66 8.02 9.65
C ARG A 142 11.11 6.64 9.14
N LEU A 143 12.00 5.96 9.86
CA LEU A 143 12.53 4.64 9.47
C LEU A 143 11.47 3.54 9.62
N GLU A 144 10.76 3.50 10.75
CA GLU A 144 9.69 2.51 11.00
C GLU A 144 8.50 2.69 10.05
N MET A 145 8.26 3.93 9.61
CA MET A 145 7.18 4.27 8.68
C MET A 145 7.57 4.11 7.20
N LYS A 146 8.81 3.69 6.88
CA LYS A 146 9.27 3.55 5.49
C LYS A 146 8.49 2.43 4.78
N ILE A 147 7.71 2.81 3.77
CA ILE A 147 6.98 1.86 2.91
C ILE A 147 7.90 1.44 1.77
N ARG A 148 8.41 0.20 1.81
CA ARG A 148 9.33 -0.35 0.80
C ARG A 148 8.63 -1.01 -0.38
N ASP A 149 7.39 -1.45 -0.19
CA ASP A 149 6.65 -2.26 -1.16
C ASP A 149 5.71 -1.42 -2.06
N VAL A 150 6.05 -0.15 -2.33
CA VAL A 150 5.22 0.73 -3.19
C VAL A 150 5.09 0.13 -4.59
N VAL A 151 6.15 -0.49 -5.10
CA VAL A 151 6.14 -1.31 -6.31
C VAL A 151 6.32 -2.76 -5.88
N GLY A 152 5.47 -3.63 -6.41
CA GLY A 152 5.57 -5.07 -6.23
C GLY A 152 5.58 -5.77 -7.58
N ALA A 153 6.38 -6.82 -7.73
CA ALA A 153 6.39 -7.66 -8.91
C ALA A 153 6.35 -9.14 -8.52
N LYS A 154 5.56 -9.93 -9.23
CA LYS A 154 5.62 -11.40 -9.21
C LYS A 154 6.30 -11.84 -10.50
N ILE A 155 7.31 -12.70 -10.43
CA ILE A 155 7.91 -13.39 -11.58
C ILE A 155 7.48 -14.85 -11.51
N ILE A 156 7.05 -15.38 -12.64
CA ILE A 156 6.64 -16.77 -12.76
C ILE A 156 7.86 -17.62 -13.14
N ASP A 157 8.20 -18.55 -12.26
CA ASP A 157 9.28 -19.51 -12.47
C ASP A 157 8.83 -20.60 -13.44
N TRP A 158 9.51 -20.66 -14.58
CA TRP A 158 9.34 -21.69 -15.61
C TRP A 158 10.52 -22.66 -15.65
N GLY A 159 11.27 -22.78 -14.55
CA GLY A 159 12.37 -23.74 -14.37
C GLY A 159 13.76 -23.11 -14.25
N PHE A 160 13.86 -21.80 -14.02
CA PHE A 160 15.16 -21.13 -13.82
C PHE A 160 15.50 -20.96 -12.33
N GLY A 161 14.51 -21.03 -11.44
CA GLY A 161 14.72 -21.01 -10.00
C GLY A 161 15.30 -19.71 -9.43
N PRO A 162 15.53 -19.67 -8.10
CA PRO A 162 16.15 -18.53 -7.42
C PRO A 162 17.50 -18.14 -8.03
N ASP A 163 18.36 -19.11 -8.30
CA ASP A 163 19.73 -18.87 -8.79
C ASP A 163 19.72 -18.24 -10.19
N GLY A 164 18.82 -18.69 -11.07
CA GLY A 164 18.66 -18.10 -12.40
C GLY A 164 18.17 -16.65 -12.33
N LEU A 165 17.25 -16.33 -11.42
CA LEU A 165 16.78 -14.97 -11.19
C LEU A 165 17.91 -14.09 -10.63
N GLU A 166 18.62 -14.57 -9.63
CA GLU A 166 19.71 -13.83 -8.97
C GLU A 166 20.85 -13.54 -9.94
N ALA A 167 21.22 -14.51 -10.77
CA ALA A 167 22.20 -14.32 -11.85
C ALA A 167 21.74 -13.29 -12.89
N ALA A 168 20.44 -13.19 -13.18
CA ALA A 168 19.89 -12.17 -14.05
C ALA A 168 19.91 -10.78 -13.40
N LEU A 169 19.50 -10.67 -12.13
CA LEU A 169 19.50 -9.41 -11.37
C LEU A 169 20.92 -8.86 -11.19
N ALA A 170 21.90 -9.72 -10.92
CA ALA A 170 23.31 -9.33 -10.76
C ALA A 170 23.91 -8.65 -12.00
N LYS A 171 23.35 -8.92 -13.19
CA LYS A 171 23.78 -8.30 -14.46
C LYS A 171 23.11 -6.95 -14.73
N MET A 172 22.13 -6.54 -13.93
CA MET A 172 21.38 -5.30 -14.12
C MET A 172 22.04 -4.13 -13.37
N PRO A 173 22.50 -3.09 -14.08
CA PRO A 173 23.09 -1.91 -13.43
C PRO A 173 22.08 -1.22 -12.51
N GLY A 174 22.54 -0.82 -11.31
CA GLY A 174 21.71 -0.09 -10.35
C GLY A 174 20.64 -0.94 -9.67
N VAL A 175 20.72 -2.27 -9.74
CA VAL A 175 19.82 -3.21 -9.05
C VAL A 175 20.60 -3.94 -7.97
N ARG A 176 20.04 -4.04 -6.77
CA ARG A 176 20.67 -4.76 -5.65
C ARG A 176 19.65 -5.55 -4.85
N ILE A 177 19.98 -6.79 -4.52
CA ILE A 177 19.19 -7.59 -3.56
C ILE A 177 19.56 -7.09 -2.17
N LEU A 178 18.56 -6.60 -1.43
CA LEU A 178 18.71 -6.12 -0.05
C LEU A 178 18.42 -7.23 0.96
N GLU A 179 17.44 -8.08 0.64
CA GLU A 179 16.96 -9.16 1.50
C GLU A 179 16.34 -10.26 0.63
N LYS A 180 16.42 -11.50 1.10
CA LYS A 180 15.82 -12.69 0.51
C LYS A 180 15.14 -13.49 1.63
N GLU A 181 13.87 -13.82 1.46
CA GLU A 181 13.08 -14.63 2.38
C GLU A 181 12.41 -15.77 1.62
N ILE A 182 12.46 -16.99 2.18
CA ILE A 182 11.82 -18.17 1.59
C ILE A 182 10.60 -18.51 2.42
N HIS A 183 9.43 -18.50 1.79
CA HIS A 183 8.17 -18.89 2.43
C HIS A 183 7.77 -20.30 2.02
N GLN A 184 7.38 -21.10 3.02
CA GLN A 184 6.86 -22.46 2.85
C GLN A 184 5.61 -22.67 3.71
N GLY A 185 4.67 -23.47 3.21
CA GLY A 185 3.43 -23.85 3.91
C GLY A 185 2.17 -23.45 3.13
N VAL A 186 1.27 -22.70 3.76
CA VAL A 186 0.02 -22.21 3.13
C VAL A 186 0.32 -21.33 1.90
N TYR A 187 1.47 -20.65 1.93
CA TYR A 187 1.95 -19.76 0.88
C TYR A 187 3.41 -20.11 0.56
N ASN A 188 3.69 -20.49 -0.69
CA ASN A 188 5.03 -20.86 -1.13
C ASN A 188 5.57 -19.88 -2.17
N ALA A 189 6.64 -19.17 -1.83
CA ALA A 189 7.32 -18.23 -2.73
C ALA A 189 8.69 -17.84 -2.18
N VAL A 190 9.54 -17.27 -3.03
CA VAL A 190 10.77 -16.58 -2.61
C VAL A 190 10.57 -15.08 -2.75
N HIS A 191 10.66 -14.35 -1.64
CA HIS A 191 10.51 -12.91 -1.56
C HIS A 191 11.87 -12.24 -1.57
N TYR A 192 11.97 -11.15 -2.31
CA TYR A 192 13.16 -10.34 -2.42
C TYR A 192 12.80 -8.88 -2.18
N ASN A 193 13.49 -8.22 -1.26
CA ASN A 193 13.50 -6.77 -1.23
C ASN A 193 14.63 -6.29 -2.15
N ILE A 194 14.27 -5.64 -3.24
CA ILE A 194 15.21 -5.13 -4.24
C ILE A 194 15.34 -3.62 -4.09
N GLY A 195 16.58 -3.14 -4.08
CA GLY A 195 16.92 -1.72 -4.22
C GLY A 195 17.14 -1.37 -5.68
N LEU A 196 16.43 -0.36 -6.18
CA LEU A 196 16.57 0.18 -7.53
C LEU A 196 17.11 1.59 -7.47
N GLN A 197 18.28 1.83 -8.02
CA GLN A 197 18.87 3.16 -8.10
C GLN A 197 18.03 4.09 -9.00
N ILE A 198 17.69 5.25 -8.47
CA ILE A 198 16.91 6.26 -9.19
C ILE A 198 17.79 6.93 -10.27
N GLN A 199 17.35 6.81 -11.51
CA GLN A 199 17.95 7.48 -12.67
C GLN A 199 17.21 8.81 -12.90
N ALA A 200 17.54 9.83 -12.09
CA ALA A 200 16.82 11.10 -11.99
C ALA A 200 16.51 11.71 -13.37
N ASP A 201 17.53 11.95 -14.19
CA ASP A 201 17.36 12.60 -15.49
C ASP A 201 16.48 11.79 -16.46
N ALA A 202 16.56 10.47 -16.40
CA ALA A 202 15.74 9.60 -17.24
C ALA A 202 14.27 9.67 -16.83
N ILE A 203 13.99 9.73 -15.53
CA ILE A 203 12.64 9.87 -14.98
C ILE A 203 12.07 11.26 -15.32
N ILE A 204 12.84 12.32 -15.15
CA ILE A 204 12.45 13.70 -15.47
C ILE A 204 12.10 13.82 -16.96
N ARG A 205 12.97 13.34 -17.86
CA ARG A 205 12.68 13.33 -19.30
C ARG A 205 11.42 12.52 -19.63
N ALA A 206 11.24 11.36 -19.00
CA ALA A 206 10.05 10.53 -19.22
C ALA A 206 8.77 11.20 -18.71
N PHE A 207 8.83 11.93 -17.59
CA PHE A 207 7.71 12.70 -17.06
C PHE A 207 7.33 13.86 -17.98
N ALA A 208 8.32 14.62 -18.46
CA ALA A 208 8.11 15.74 -19.37
C ALA A 208 7.42 15.32 -20.68
N ALA A 209 7.73 14.13 -21.19
CA ALA A 209 7.11 13.55 -22.38
C ALA A 209 5.74 12.87 -22.12
N SER A 210 5.29 12.79 -20.86
CA SER A 210 4.09 12.04 -20.49
C SER A 210 2.83 12.90 -20.44
N ALA A 211 1.69 12.29 -20.79
CA ALA A 211 0.37 12.90 -20.59
C ALA A 211 0.05 13.19 -19.10
N HIS A 212 0.78 12.59 -18.15
CA HIS A 212 0.58 12.80 -16.72
C HIS A 212 0.93 14.21 -16.25
N ARG A 213 1.75 14.96 -17.00
CA ARG A 213 1.99 16.38 -16.73
C ARG A 213 0.68 17.18 -16.68
N GLN A 214 -0.27 16.86 -17.56
CA GLN A 214 -1.59 17.50 -17.55
C GLN A 214 -2.42 17.07 -16.34
N THR A 215 -2.22 15.86 -15.81
CA THR A 215 -2.89 15.39 -14.59
C THR A 215 -2.39 16.13 -13.35
N CYS A 216 -1.11 16.51 -13.28
CA CYS A 216 -0.57 17.32 -12.18
C CYS A 216 -1.24 18.70 -12.11
N ARG A 217 -1.64 19.28 -13.24
CA ARG A 217 -2.40 20.56 -13.27
C ARG A 217 -3.78 20.48 -12.63
N ARG A 218 -4.34 19.27 -12.47
CA ARG A 218 -5.62 19.07 -11.78
C ARG A 218 -5.46 18.93 -10.27
N ARG A 219 -4.23 18.97 -9.77
CA ARG A 219 -3.94 19.03 -8.34
C ARG A 219 -3.79 20.49 -7.93
N GLY A 220 -4.10 20.81 -6.68
CA GLY A 220 -4.03 22.16 -6.12
C GLY A 220 -2.61 22.66 -5.93
N LEU A 221 -1.83 22.72 -7.02
CA LEU A 221 -0.48 23.28 -7.03
C LEU A 221 -0.56 24.81 -7.18
N PRO A 222 0.13 25.60 -6.32
CA PRO A 222 -0.10 27.03 -6.17
C PRO A 222 0.30 27.89 -7.39
N SER A 223 1.25 27.46 -8.24
CA SER A 223 1.50 28.10 -9.54
C SER A 223 2.35 27.21 -10.46
N GLY A 224 2.08 27.25 -11.77
CA GLY A 224 2.79 26.45 -12.78
C GLY A 224 2.22 25.06 -13.00
N ASP A 225 2.90 24.23 -13.80
CA ASP A 225 2.47 22.86 -14.10
C ASP A 225 3.16 21.79 -13.23
N GLY A 226 3.82 22.22 -12.15
CA GLY A 226 4.51 21.36 -11.19
C GLY A 226 5.81 20.74 -11.69
N THR A 227 6.34 21.17 -12.84
CA THR A 227 7.55 20.57 -13.42
C THR A 227 8.77 20.81 -12.56
N SER A 228 9.02 22.05 -12.13
CA SER A 228 10.16 22.40 -11.25
C SER A 228 10.08 21.69 -9.90
N ASP A 229 8.87 21.59 -9.33
CA ASP A 229 8.65 20.90 -8.05
C ASP A 229 8.91 19.40 -8.18
N PHE A 230 8.49 18.81 -9.31
CA PHE A 230 8.76 17.40 -9.61
C PHE A 230 10.26 17.15 -9.80
N GLU A 231 10.96 18.00 -10.55
CA GLU A 231 12.42 17.90 -10.75
C GLU A 231 13.16 18.01 -9.41
N ALA A 232 12.83 19.02 -8.61
CA ALA A 232 13.40 19.20 -7.28
C ALA A 232 13.11 17.99 -6.37
N PHE A 233 11.90 17.42 -6.43
CA PHE A 233 11.55 16.22 -5.68
C PHE A 233 12.39 15.00 -6.11
N ILE A 234 12.61 14.79 -7.41
CA ILE A 234 13.38 13.66 -7.91
C ILE A 234 14.87 13.81 -7.57
N HIS A 235 15.43 15.03 -7.64
CA HIS A 235 16.84 15.27 -7.31
C HIS A 235 17.12 15.22 -5.80
N ASN A 236 16.23 15.79 -4.97
CA ASN A 236 16.43 15.87 -3.52
C ASN A 236 15.79 14.71 -2.75
N GLY A 237 15.02 13.87 -3.44
CA GLY A 237 14.29 12.75 -2.86
C GLY A 237 15.17 11.54 -2.56
N ALA A 238 14.53 10.36 -2.50
CA ALA A 238 15.25 9.11 -2.30
C ALA A 238 16.09 8.76 -3.54
N SER A 239 17.35 8.39 -3.32
CA SER A 239 18.25 7.90 -4.37
C SER A 239 17.98 6.44 -4.78
N GLU A 240 17.17 5.72 -4.00
CA GLU A 240 16.83 4.31 -4.21
C GLU A 240 15.33 4.08 -3.98
N LEU A 241 14.71 3.32 -4.88
CA LEU A 241 13.35 2.82 -4.77
C LEU A 241 13.35 1.35 -4.32
N GLY A 242 12.55 1.03 -3.32
CA GLY A 242 12.28 -0.37 -2.95
C GLY A 242 11.30 -1.03 -3.91
N LEU A 243 11.61 -2.28 -4.30
CA LEU A 243 10.75 -3.17 -5.04
C LEU A 243 10.58 -4.47 -4.25
N ASP A 244 9.33 -4.83 -3.97
CA ASP A 244 8.95 -6.14 -3.42
C ASP A 244 8.82 -7.13 -4.58
N LEU A 245 9.81 -8.02 -4.75
CA LEU A 245 9.88 -8.97 -5.85
C LEU A 245 9.62 -10.39 -5.35
N ILE A 246 8.66 -11.09 -5.94
CA ILE A 246 8.23 -12.42 -5.54
C ILE A 246 8.49 -13.37 -6.70
N LEU A 247 9.33 -14.39 -6.49
CA LEU A 247 9.46 -15.53 -7.39
C LEU A 247 8.48 -16.62 -6.97
N THR A 248 7.65 -17.09 -7.90
CA THR A 248 6.58 -18.06 -7.63
C THR A 248 6.30 -18.92 -8.85
N THR A 249 5.70 -20.09 -8.68
CA THR A 249 5.24 -20.91 -9.82
C THR A 249 3.87 -20.43 -10.31
N TYR A 250 3.42 -20.96 -11.45
CA TYR A 250 2.08 -20.63 -11.95
C TYR A 250 0.96 -21.16 -11.03
N GLU A 251 1.15 -22.33 -10.45
CA GLU A 251 0.22 -22.96 -9.52
C GLU A 251 0.10 -22.14 -8.22
N GLU A 252 1.23 -21.66 -7.68
CA GLU A 252 1.23 -20.81 -6.50
C GLU A 252 0.70 -19.40 -6.81
N LEU A 253 0.86 -18.92 -8.05
CA LEU A 253 0.13 -17.74 -8.51
C LEU A 253 -1.39 -17.96 -8.42
N LEU A 254 -1.92 -19.08 -8.93
CA LEU A 254 -3.34 -19.41 -8.85
C LEU A 254 -3.79 -19.50 -7.39
N GLU A 255 -3.07 -20.20 -6.52
CA GLU A 255 -3.41 -20.29 -5.10
C GLU A 255 -3.44 -18.92 -4.42
N SER A 256 -2.52 -18.02 -4.77
CA SER A 256 -2.41 -16.68 -4.19
C SER A 256 -3.48 -15.69 -4.69
N GLU A 257 -4.16 -15.99 -5.79
CA GLU A 257 -5.19 -15.13 -6.39
C GLU A 257 -6.59 -15.70 -6.27
N ILE A 258 -6.77 -17.03 -6.35
CA ILE A 258 -8.08 -17.70 -6.35
C ILE A 258 -8.11 -18.97 -5.48
N GLY A 259 -7.13 -19.19 -4.60
CA GLY A 259 -7.07 -20.39 -3.77
C GLY A 259 -6.80 -20.10 -2.29
N ARG A 260 -6.00 -20.96 -1.66
CA ARG A 260 -5.84 -21.02 -0.19
C ARG A 260 -5.11 -19.82 0.41
N SER A 261 -4.32 -19.09 -0.39
CA SER A 261 -3.42 -18.04 0.08
C SER A 261 -3.74 -16.67 -0.49
N MET A 262 -5.04 -16.43 -0.80
CA MET A 262 -5.53 -15.17 -1.34
C MET A 262 -5.01 -13.95 -0.58
N HIS A 263 -4.31 -13.08 -1.31
CA HIS A 263 -3.71 -11.88 -0.75
C HIS A 263 -4.74 -10.94 -0.10
N GLU A 264 -5.94 -10.84 -0.68
CA GLU A 264 -7.02 -9.98 -0.17
C GLU A 264 -7.58 -10.48 1.17
N ALA A 265 -7.72 -11.80 1.35
CA ALA A 265 -8.18 -12.39 2.61
C ALA A 265 -7.22 -12.10 3.76
N ARG A 266 -5.90 -12.15 3.48
CA ARG A 266 -4.86 -11.79 4.46
C ARG A 266 -4.94 -10.31 4.85
N ILE A 267 -5.12 -9.41 3.88
CA ILE A 267 -5.28 -7.97 4.17
C ILE A 267 -6.51 -7.72 5.04
N PHE A 268 -7.62 -8.40 4.74
CA PHE A 268 -8.86 -8.25 5.51
C PHE A 268 -8.68 -8.67 6.97
N ARG A 269 -8.06 -9.84 7.21
CA ARG A 269 -7.76 -10.31 8.56
C ARG A 269 -6.87 -9.34 9.35
N GLN A 270 -5.80 -8.86 8.73
CA GLN A 270 -4.90 -7.87 9.33
C GLN A 270 -5.64 -6.59 9.76
N ARG A 271 -6.67 -6.18 9.03
CA ARG A 271 -7.48 -5.00 9.39
C ARG A 271 -8.43 -5.28 10.54
N GLN A 272 -9.03 -6.46 10.62
CA GLN A 272 -9.96 -6.81 11.71
C GLN A 272 -9.26 -6.95 13.06
N GLU A 273 -8.03 -7.45 13.06
CA GLU A 273 -7.23 -7.62 14.29
C GLU A 273 -6.73 -6.27 14.86
N GLU A 274 -6.76 -5.20 14.06
CA GLU A 274 -6.28 -3.87 14.45
C GLU A 274 -7.35 -3.04 15.17
N SER A 275 -7.66 -3.40 16.43
CA SER A 275 -8.35 -2.46 17.33
C SER A 275 -7.38 -1.33 17.74
N LEU A 276 -7.69 -0.09 17.34
CA LEU A 276 -6.94 1.10 17.75
C LEU A 276 -7.38 1.50 19.16
N PHE A 277 -6.46 1.39 20.11
CA PHE A 277 -6.70 1.77 21.51
C PHE A 277 -6.52 3.28 21.69
N GLY A 278 -7.60 4.00 22.05
CA GLY A 278 -7.58 5.45 22.32
C GLY A 278 -7.84 6.34 21.11
N ASN A 279 -8.19 7.59 21.40
CA ASN A 279 -8.51 8.63 20.41
C ASN A 279 -7.25 9.11 19.68
N ILE A 280 -6.13 9.27 20.39
CA ILE A 280 -4.88 9.81 19.78
C ILE A 280 -4.37 8.90 18.64
N PRO A 281 -4.25 7.57 18.81
CA PRO A 281 -3.86 6.67 17.72
C PRO A 281 -4.84 6.64 16.54
N ALA A 282 -6.14 6.74 16.79
CA ALA A 282 -7.14 6.81 15.72
C ALA A 282 -7.02 8.12 14.93
N ASN A 283 -6.98 9.25 15.64
CA ASN A 283 -6.97 10.58 15.03
C ASN A 283 -5.70 10.86 14.24
N ILE A 284 -4.52 10.38 14.68
CA ILE A 284 -3.30 10.54 13.87
C ILE A 284 -3.41 9.79 12.53
N GLY A 285 -4.08 8.64 12.53
CA GLY A 285 -4.36 7.89 11.31
C GLY A 285 -5.23 8.70 10.35
N TYR A 286 -6.27 9.33 10.88
CA TYR A 286 -7.16 10.18 10.09
C TYR A 286 -6.48 11.45 9.57
N ILE A 287 -5.67 12.12 10.39
CA ILE A 287 -4.91 13.31 9.99
C ILE A 287 -3.96 12.98 8.83
N ILE A 288 -3.20 11.89 8.92
CA ILE A 288 -2.28 11.49 7.84
C ILE A 288 -3.02 11.13 6.57
N GLU A 289 -4.16 10.42 6.67
CA GLU A 289 -4.96 10.08 5.51
C GLU A 289 -5.53 11.33 4.83
N TYR A 290 -6.03 12.27 5.62
CA TYR A 290 -6.51 13.56 5.14
C TYR A 290 -5.41 14.38 4.46
N LEU A 291 -4.24 14.54 5.09
CA LEU A 291 -3.11 15.30 4.51
C LEU A 291 -2.62 14.70 3.18
N LEU A 292 -2.61 13.37 3.07
CA LEU A 292 -2.29 12.70 1.81
C LEU A 292 -3.39 12.86 0.76
N ALA A 293 -4.66 12.95 1.18
CA ALA A 293 -5.77 13.28 0.27
C ALA A 293 -5.68 14.73 -0.23
N VAL A 294 -5.27 15.69 0.60
CA VAL A 294 -5.00 17.08 0.21
C VAL A 294 -3.94 17.14 -0.89
N GLY A 295 -2.83 16.42 -0.75
CA GLY A 295 -1.78 16.39 -1.78
C GLY A 295 -2.20 15.80 -3.14
N LEU A 296 -3.40 15.20 -3.21
CA LEU A 296 -3.98 14.65 -4.44
C LEU A 296 -5.22 15.42 -4.93
N SER A 297 -5.76 16.31 -4.11
CA SER A 297 -6.98 17.04 -4.41
C SER A 297 -6.69 18.26 -5.29
N PRO A 298 -7.70 18.85 -5.93
CA PRO A 298 -7.59 20.12 -6.65
C PRO A 298 -7.45 21.35 -5.73
N VAL A 299 -7.55 21.18 -4.41
CA VAL A 299 -7.60 22.29 -3.45
C VAL A 299 -6.19 22.85 -3.20
N THR A 300 -6.03 24.17 -3.35
CA THR A 300 -4.75 24.88 -3.16
C THR A 300 -4.56 25.42 -1.74
N GLU A 301 -5.64 25.57 -0.97
CA GLU A 301 -5.64 26.17 0.36
C GLU A 301 -6.61 25.43 1.28
N ILE A 302 -6.21 25.25 2.53
CA ILE A 302 -7.05 24.69 3.59
C ILE A 302 -7.03 25.63 4.78
N ASP A 303 -8.20 26.07 5.26
CA ASP A 303 -8.30 27.00 6.38
C ASP A 303 -7.83 26.37 7.69
N GLU A 304 -8.21 25.11 7.91
CA GLU A 304 -7.77 24.34 9.06
C GLU A 304 -7.71 22.83 8.78
N ILE A 305 -6.93 22.12 9.59
CA ILE A 305 -6.99 20.66 9.65
C ILE A 305 -8.27 20.29 10.42
N PRO A 306 -9.22 19.54 9.81
CA PRO A 306 -10.55 19.30 10.38
C PRO A 306 -10.56 18.30 11.54
N ILE A 307 -9.47 17.54 11.70
CA ILE A 307 -9.31 16.52 12.74
C ILE A 307 -8.18 16.95 13.67
N LYS A 308 -8.51 17.16 14.95
CA LYS A 308 -7.53 17.46 15.99
C LYS A 308 -7.04 16.15 16.61
N LEU A 309 -5.79 16.13 17.06
CA LEU A 309 -5.15 14.90 17.56
C LEU A 309 -5.89 14.29 18.76
N TRP A 310 -6.44 15.13 19.63
CA TRP A 310 -7.18 14.71 20.82
C TRP A 310 -8.62 15.23 20.80
N GLY A 311 -9.39 14.77 19.82
CA GLY A 311 -10.84 14.93 19.73
C GLY A 311 -11.54 13.58 19.60
N ARG A 312 -12.87 13.60 19.48
CA ARG A 312 -13.68 12.39 19.21
C ARG A 312 -14.30 12.51 17.83
N TYR A 313 -14.00 11.56 16.97
CA TYR A 313 -14.45 11.55 15.58
C TYR A 313 -14.89 10.15 15.20
N LEU A 314 -15.92 10.05 14.36
CA LEU A 314 -16.31 8.79 13.73
C LEU A 314 -15.51 8.61 12.43
N PRO A 315 -15.33 7.38 11.94
CA PRO A 315 -14.71 7.13 10.63
C PRO A 315 -15.38 7.92 9.48
N ASP A 316 -16.68 8.18 9.59
CA ASP A 316 -17.46 8.93 8.60
C ASP A 316 -17.02 10.39 8.51
N THR A 317 -16.51 10.99 9.60
CA THR A 317 -15.98 12.35 9.59
C THR A 317 -14.80 12.47 8.62
N LEU A 318 -13.89 11.50 8.62
CA LEU A 318 -12.77 11.50 7.68
C LEU A 318 -13.26 11.37 6.23
N SER A 319 -14.19 10.44 5.99
CA SER A 319 -14.76 10.21 4.65
C SER A 319 -15.43 11.48 4.11
N TYR A 320 -16.14 12.20 4.97
CA TYR A 320 -16.74 13.49 4.66
C TYR A 320 -15.70 14.56 4.30
N CYS A 321 -14.69 14.75 5.15
CA CYS A 321 -13.63 15.74 4.92
C CYS A 321 -12.88 15.47 3.61
N ILE A 322 -12.62 14.19 3.29
CA ILE A 322 -11.99 13.83 2.01
C ILE A 322 -12.92 14.13 0.83
N ARG A 323 -14.22 13.82 0.90
CA ARG A 323 -15.18 14.13 -0.20
C ARG A 323 -15.23 15.62 -0.52
N LYS A 324 -15.20 16.49 0.50
CA LYS A 324 -15.16 17.94 0.34
C LYS A 324 -13.95 18.41 -0.47
N LEU A 325 -12.78 17.81 -0.27
CA LEU A 325 -11.59 18.13 -1.05
C LEU A 325 -11.76 17.91 -2.57
N TYR A 326 -12.71 17.06 -2.98
CA TYR A 326 -12.98 16.76 -4.39
C TYR A 326 -14.30 17.37 -4.88
N GLY A 327 -14.95 18.24 -4.09
CA GLY A 327 -16.23 18.85 -4.46
C GLY A 327 -17.36 17.84 -4.65
N ILE A 328 -17.28 16.66 -4.02
CA ILE A 328 -18.31 15.63 -4.13
C ILE A 328 -19.48 16.02 -3.21
N PRO A 329 -20.69 16.26 -3.75
CA PRO A 329 -21.84 16.66 -2.96
C PRO A 329 -22.24 15.58 -1.93
N GLU A 330 -22.83 16.03 -0.84
CA GLU A 330 -23.15 15.22 0.34
C GLU A 330 -24.45 14.41 0.16
N TYR A 331 -25.39 14.94 -0.64
CA TYR A 331 -26.71 14.39 -0.88
C TYR A 331 -27.06 14.48 -2.37
N THR A 332 -27.68 13.43 -2.93
CA THR A 332 -28.38 13.45 -4.24
C THR A 332 -29.80 12.88 -4.11
N LEU A 333 -30.34 12.76 -2.89
CA LEU A 333 -31.62 12.09 -2.64
C LEU A 333 -32.55 12.84 -1.67
N ILE A 334 -32.21 14.07 -1.28
CA ILE A 334 -33.14 14.96 -0.60
C ILE A 334 -33.02 16.30 -1.33
N ASP A 335 -33.73 16.41 -2.45
CA ASP A 335 -34.13 17.69 -3.01
C ASP A 335 -35.64 17.55 -3.35
N ASP A 336 -36.41 18.38 -2.66
CA ASP A 336 -37.81 18.84 -2.83
C ASP A 336 -38.95 17.86 -3.16
#